data_AF-X1HZ88-F1
#
_entry.id   AF-X1HZ88-F1
#
_cell.length_a   1.000
_cell.length_b   1.000
_cell.length_c   1.000
_cell.angle_alpha   90.00
_cell.angle_beta   90.00
_cell.angle_gamma   90.00
#
_symmetry.space_group_name_H-M   'P 1'
#
loop_
_entity.id
_entity.type
_entity.pdbx_description
1 polymer ?
#
loop_
_entity_poly.entity_id
_entity_poly.type
_entity_poly.pdbx_seq_one_letter_code
_entity_poly.pdbx_strand_id
1 'polypeptide(L)'
;TRMGQERMDFASTLKQAQDLGYAEADPTNDIEGIDAAYKLAILSNLAFQAKFVPQDIYCEGISNVAARDFLYAREFGYAIKLLAIAKRSDDKVEMRVHPVFIPQDSQLAKVDGVYNAVEVDTDLAGKLVFYGEGAGAIRASSAVVADVLAIAGNIYHGVNNVPELRLNQPLPYPGP
;
A
#
# COMPACT_ATOMS: atom_id res chain seq x y z
N THR A 1 -12.22 2.08 -7.71
CA THR A 1 -13.42 1.21 -7.77
C THR A 1 -14.61 1.90 -8.43
N ARG A 2 -15.15 2.99 -7.88
CA ARG A 2 -16.35 3.66 -8.43
C ARG A 2 -16.24 4.06 -9.90
N MET A 3 -15.16 4.72 -10.32
CA MET A 3 -14.95 5.08 -11.74
C MET A 3 -15.03 3.86 -12.67
N GLY A 4 -14.49 2.70 -12.26
CA GLY A 4 -14.54 1.48 -13.06
C GLY A 4 -15.91 0.81 -13.14
N GLN A 5 -16.71 0.92 -12.07
CA GLN A 5 -18.04 0.31 -11.97
C GLN A 5 -19.12 1.22 -12.60
N GLU A 6 -19.11 2.50 -12.27
CA GLU A 6 -20.16 3.47 -12.58
C GLU A 6 -19.85 4.33 -13.81
N ARG A 7 -18.64 4.20 -14.39
CA ARG A 7 -18.17 4.95 -15.57
C ARG A 7 -18.22 6.47 -15.40
N MET A 8 -18.12 6.94 -14.17
CA MET A 8 -18.08 8.36 -13.83
C MET A 8 -16.69 8.95 -14.03
N ASP A 9 -16.64 10.26 -14.30
CA ASP A 9 -15.39 11.00 -14.29
C ASP A 9 -14.80 11.12 -12.87
N PHE A 10 -13.50 11.47 -12.82
CA PHE A 10 -12.75 11.58 -11.57
C PHE A 10 -13.34 12.63 -10.62
N ALA A 11 -13.65 13.83 -11.13
CA ALA A 11 -14.13 14.95 -10.31
C ALA A 11 -15.48 14.63 -9.64
N SER A 12 -16.42 14.07 -10.38
CA SER A 12 -17.73 13.63 -9.88
C SER A 12 -17.58 12.51 -8.86
N THR A 13 -16.68 11.55 -9.12
CA THR A 13 -16.41 10.45 -8.19
C THR A 13 -15.80 10.95 -6.88
N LEU A 14 -14.82 11.86 -6.97
CA LEU A 14 -14.16 12.46 -5.81
C LEU A 14 -15.16 13.24 -4.96
N LYS A 15 -16.00 14.07 -5.60
CA LYS A 15 -17.05 14.81 -4.90
C LYS A 15 -18.01 13.88 -4.15
N GLN A 16 -18.47 12.81 -4.78
CA GLN A 16 -19.32 11.83 -4.09
C GLN A 16 -18.59 11.12 -2.94
N ALA A 17 -17.30 10.83 -3.09
CA ALA A 17 -16.51 10.25 -2.01
C ALA A 17 -16.42 11.22 -0.82
N GLN A 18 -16.29 12.52 -1.07
CA GLN A 18 -16.33 13.56 -0.04
C GLN A 18 -17.70 13.66 0.62
N ASP A 19 -18.79 13.70 -0.15
CA ASP A 19 -20.16 13.78 0.35
C ASP A 19 -20.51 12.58 1.26
N LEU A 20 -19.91 11.42 1.00
CA LEU A 20 -20.08 10.20 1.78
C LEU A 20 -19.06 10.05 2.93
N GLY A 21 -18.14 11.01 3.10
CA GLY A 21 -17.12 10.99 4.14
C GLY A 21 -15.98 9.99 3.91
N TYR A 22 -15.80 9.48 2.69
CA TYR A 22 -14.69 8.60 2.33
C TYR A 22 -13.41 9.37 1.96
N ALA A 23 -13.53 10.63 1.55
CA ALA A 23 -12.40 11.50 1.23
C ALA A 23 -12.52 12.81 2.01
N GLU A 24 -11.39 13.36 2.45
CA GLU A 24 -11.35 14.65 3.14
C GLU A 24 -11.57 15.83 2.18
N ALA A 25 -11.80 17.02 2.73
CA ALA A 25 -11.98 18.24 1.95
C ALA A 25 -10.73 18.57 1.11
N ASP A 26 -9.54 18.31 1.66
CA ASP A 26 -8.27 18.31 0.95
C ASP A 26 -7.79 16.85 0.80
N PRO A 27 -8.08 16.18 -0.33
CA PRO A 27 -7.73 14.79 -0.55
C PRO A 27 -6.35 14.60 -1.18
N THR A 28 -5.50 15.66 -1.21
CA THR A 28 -4.24 15.68 -1.96
C THR A 28 -3.34 14.49 -1.62
N ASN A 29 -3.22 14.14 -0.34
CA ASN A 29 -2.36 13.03 0.09
C ASN A 29 -2.81 11.66 -0.46
N ASP A 30 -4.11 11.46 -0.63
CA ASP A 30 -4.68 10.23 -1.15
C ASP A 30 -4.62 10.18 -2.67
N ILE A 31 -5.05 11.25 -3.34
CA ILE A 31 -5.18 11.26 -4.80
C ILE A 31 -3.84 11.39 -5.52
N GLU A 32 -2.83 12.01 -4.89
CA GLU A 32 -1.47 12.11 -5.43
C GLU A 32 -0.55 10.97 -4.95
N GLY A 33 -1.08 10.01 -4.17
CA GLY A 33 -0.36 8.81 -3.74
C GLY A 33 0.67 9.03 -2.62
N ILE A 34 0.68 10.20 -1.97
CA ILE A 34 1.65 10.57 -0.94
C ILE A 34 1.54 9.67 0.30
N ASP A 35 0.31 9.37 0.76
CA ASP A 35 0.09 8.45 1.87
C ASP A 35 0.60 7.03 1.55
N ALA A 36 0.34 6.56 0.33
CA ALA A 36 0.83 5.28 -0.15
C ALA A 36 2.38 5.26 -0.22
N ALA A 37 3.03 6.37 -0.58
CA ALA A 37 4.48 6.48 -0.59
C ALA A 37 5.08 6.41 0.83
N TYR A 38 4.45 7.06 1.82
CA TYR A 38 4.87 6.94 3.23
C TYR A 38 4.75 5.50 3.73
N LYS A 39 3.64 4.84 3.44
CA LYS A 39 3.43 3.42 3.79
C LYS A 39 4.45 2.53 3.11
N LEU A 40 4.75 2.78 1.83
CA LEU A 40 5.74 2.02 1.07
C LEU A 40 7.15 2.17 1.62
N ALA A 41 7.54 3.38 2.05
CA ALA A 41 8.83 3.60 2.70
C ALA A 41 8.94 2.71 3.96
N ILE A 42 7.95 2.76 4.85
CA ILE A 42 7.94 1.94 6.08
C ILE A 42 8.02 0.45 5.74
N LEU A 43 7.16 -0.03 4.84
CA LEU A 43 7.12 -1.45 4.44
C LEU A 43 8.46 -1.89 3.82
N SER A 44 9.08 -1.06 2.99
CA SER A 44 10.37 -1.37 2.34
C SER A 44 11.52 -1.42 3.35
N ASN A 45 11.55 -0.50 4.32
CA ASN A 45 12.53 -0.53 5.41
C ASN A 45 12.39 -1.83 6.23
N LEU A 46 11.16 -2.28 6.51
CA LEU A 46 10.88 -3.53 7.22
C LEU A 46 11.26 -4.77 6.40
N ALA A 47 10.86 -4.81 5.12
CA ALA A 47 11.05 -5.98 4.25
C ALA A 47 12.51 -6.19 3.86
N PHE A 48 13.26 -5.11 3.59
CA PHE A 48 14.62 -5.19 3.07
C PHE A 48 15.70 -4.81 4.09
N GLN A 49 15.32 -4.40 5.30
CA GLN A 49 16.24 -4.00 6.39
C GLN A 49 17.26 -2.91 5.98
N ALA A 50 16.87 -2.06 5.03
CA ALA A 50 17.68 -0.98 4.48
C ALA A 50 17.00 0.38 4.71
N LYS A 51 17.73 1.48 4.53
CA LYS A 51 17.20 2.83 4.71
C LYS A 51 16.53 3.32 3.44
N PHE A 52 15.24 3.61 3.53
CA PHE A 52 14.51 4.30 2.47
C PHE A 52 13.72 5.46 3.05
N VAL A 53 13.76 6.60 2.38
CA VAL A 53 12.94 7.77 2.68
C VAL A 53 11.90 7.98 1.57
N PRO A 54 10.78 8.69 1.84
CA PRO A 54 9.75 8.90 0.83
C PRO A 54 10.26 9.57 -0.46
N GLN A 55 11.32 10.38 -0.36
CA GLN A 55 11.96 11.03 -1.51
C GLN A 55 12.66 10.05 -2.47
N ASP A 56 12.94 8.82 -2.02
CA ASP A 56 13.52 7.76 -2.85
C ASP A 56 12.47 7.07 -3.73
N ILE A 57 11.18 7.41 -3.57
CA ILE A 57 10.05 6.72 -4.18
C ILE A 57 9.49 7.55 -5.32
N TYR A 58 9.39 6.97 -6.51
CA TYR A 58 8.64 7.59 -7.60
C TYR A 58 7.15 7.62 -7.26
N CYS A 59 6.48 8.76 -7.40
CA CYS A 59 5.08 8.91 -7.03
C CYS A 59 4.27 9.59 -8.14
N GLU A 60 3.20 8.94 -8.57
CA GLU A 60 2.19 9.46 -9.49
C GLU A 60 0.79 9.15 -8.92
N GLY A 61 -0.08 10.16 -8.92
CA GLY A 61 -1.44 10.07 -8.44
C GLY A 61 -2.42 9.41 -9.40
N ILE A 62 -3.70 9.43 -9.01
CA ILE A 62 -4.85 9.02 -9.81
C ILE A 62 -5.60 10.19 -10.45
N SER A 63 -5.19 11.43 -10.19
CA SER A 63 -5.88 12.65 -10.64
C SER A 63 -6.01 12.76 -12.16
N ASN A 64 -5.08 12.18 -12.92
CA ASN A 64 -5.09 12.16 -14.38
C ASN A 64 -5.74 10.92 -15.00
N VAL A 65 -6.22 9.97 -14.19
CA VAL A 65 -6.85 8.74 -14.70
C VAL A 65 -8.26 9.05 -15.19
N ALA A 66 -8.54 8.75 -16.46
CA ALA A 66 -9.82 9.04 -17.09
C ALA A 66 -10.77 7.84 -17.02
N ALA A 67 -12.08 8.12 -17.07
CA ALA A 67 -13.12 7.08 -17.13
C ALA A 67 -12.92 6.12 -18.33
N ARG A 68 -12.38 6.63 -19.46
CA ARG A 68 -12.07 5.83 -20.65
C ARG A 68 -10.99 4.79 -20.38
N ASP A 69 -10.03 5.09 -19.49
CA ASP A 69 -8.92 4.18 -19.20
C ASP A 69 -9.46 2.93 -18.50
N PHE A 70 -10.43 3.10 -17.60
CA PHE A 70 -11.12 1.97 -16.97
C PHE A 70 -11.95 1.14 -17.95
N LEU A 71 -12.55 1.77 -18.97
CA LEU A 71 -13.27 1.06 -20.02
C LEU A 71 -12.33 0.15 -20.81
N TYR A 72 -11.23 0.71 -21.32
CA TYR A 72 -10.25 -0.04 -22.10
C TYR A 72 -9.53 -1.08 -21.26
N ALA A 73 -9.14 -0.76 -20.03
CA ALA A 73 -8.56 -1.73 -19.10
C ALA A 73 -9.44 -2.97 -19.00
N ARG A 74 -10.75 -2.78 -18.83
CA ARG A 74 -11.69 -3.89 -18.71
C ARG A 74 -11.79 -4.72 -19.99
N GLU A 75 -11.81 -4.08 -21.15
CA GLU A 75 -11.83 -4.76 -22.45
C GLU A 75 -10.58 -5.62 -22.68
N PHE A 76 -9.43 -5.19 -22.16
CA PHE A 76 -8.17 -5.94 -22.21
C PHE A 76 -7.99 -6.94 -21.05
N GLY A 77 -8.97 -7.11 -20.15
CA GLY A 77 -8.88 -8.06 -19.03
C GLY A 77 -8.11 -7.55 -17.80
N TYR A 78 -7.96 -6.23 -17.67
CA TYR A 78 -7.27 -5.56 -16.56
C TYR A 78 -8.23 -4.73 -15.70
N ALA A 79 -7.79 -4.45 -14.47
CA ALA A 79 -8.31 -3.42 -13.59
C ALA A 79 -7.24 -2.34 -13.40
N ILE A 80 -7.64 -1.10 -13.11
CA ILE A 80 -6.72 -0.03 -12.71
C ILE A 80 -6.74 0.07 -11.19
N LYS A 81 -5.56 0.01 -10.56
CA LYS A 81 -5.38 0.21 -9.11
C LYS A 81 -4.18 1.13 -8.88
N LEU A 82 -4.26 2.01 -7.88
CA LEU A 82 -3.08 2.72 -7.37
C LEU A 82 -2.28 1.73 -6.53
N LEU A 83 -1.08 1.35 -6.96
CA LEU A 83 -0.25 0.38 -6.25
C LEU A 83 1.01 1.05 -5.73
N ALA A 84 1.35 0.72 -4.49
CA ALA A 84 2.65 1.00 -3.90
C ALA A 84 3.50 -0.27 -4.01
N ILE A 85 4.56 -0.22 -4.81
CA ILE A 85 5.35 -1.38 -5.21
C ILE A 85 6.79 -1.15 -4.80
N ALA A 86 7.35 -2.09 -4.03
CA ALA A 86 8.77 -2.20 -3.82
C ALA A 86 9.25 -3.56 -4.30
N LYS A 87 10.24 -3.55 -5.20
CA LYS A 87 10.79 -4.77 -5.80
C LYS A 87 12.29 -4.75 -5.66
N ARG A 88 12.83 -5.82 -5.09
CA ARG A 88 14.27 -6.04 -5.04
C ARG A 88 14.74 -6.75 -6.31
N SER A 89 15.79 -6.22 -6.92
CA SER A 89 16.57 -6.88 -7.98
C SER A 89 18.03 -6.76 -7.59
N ASP A 90 18.66 -7.89 -7.28
CA ASP A 90 20.04 -7.97 -6.84
C ASP A 90 20.35 -7.05 -5.62
N ASP A 91 21.20 -6.05 -5.83
CA ASP A 91 21.64 -5.03 -4.87
C ASP A 91 20.84 -3.73 -4.94
N LYS A 92 19.71 -3.73 -5.67
CA LYS A 92 18.86 -2.55 -5.86
C LYS A 92 17.42 -2.83 -5.46
N VAL A 93 16.75 -1.78 -5.00
CA VAL A 93 15.32 -1.80 -4.72
C VAL A 93 14.68 -0.71 -5.56
N GLU A 94 13.75 -1.12 -6.42
CA GLU A 94 12.84 -0.22 -7.14
C GLU A 94 11.66 0.08 -6.22
N MET A 95 11.32 1.36 -6.04
CA MET A 95 10.15 1.79 -5.26
C MET A 95 9.33 2.80 -6.06
N ARG A 96 8.04 2.50 -6.23
CA ARG A 96 7.11 3.38 -6.96
C ARG A 96 5.68 3.28 -6.45
N VAL A 97 4.97 4.40 -6.54
CA VAL A 97 3.53 4.53 -6.34
C VAL A 97 2.94 5.16 -7.60
N HIS A 98 2.01 4.47 -8.25
CA HIS A 98 1.37 4.96 -9.49
C HIS A 98 0.18 4.07 -9.87
N PRO A 99 -0.72 4.53 -10.75
CA PRO A 99 -1.78 3.71 -11.32
C PRO A 99 -1.19 2.56 -12.16
N VAL A 100 -1.70 1.34 -11.95
CA VAL A 100 -1.23 0.13 -12.62
C VAL A 100 -2.40 -0.64 -13.22
N PHE A 101 -2.21 -1.14 -14.44
CA PHE A 101 -3.06 -2.20 -15.00
C PHE A 101 -2.70 -3.54 -14.36
N ILE A 102 -3.63 -4.11 -13.62
CA ILE A 102 -3.46 -5.40 -12.98
C ILE A 102 -4.47 -6.42 -13.56
N PRO A 103 -4.05 -7.66 -13.87
CA PRO A 103 -4.97 -8.69 -14.36
C PRO A 103 -6.19 -8.85 -13.45
N GLN A 104 -7.40 -8.92 -14.02
CA GLN A 104 -8.65 -8.97 -13.24
C GLN A 104 -8.78 -10.22 -12.36
N ASP A 105 -8.09 -11.29 -12.72
CA ASP A 105 -8.07 -12.55 -11.99
C ASP A 105 -7.17 -12.52 -10.74
N SER A 106 -6.23 -11.57 -10.66
CA SER A 106 -5.36 -11.37 -9.50
C SER A 106 -6.14 -11.05 -8.22
N GLN A 107 -5.54 -11.39 -7.06
CA GLN A 107 -6.18 -11.10 -5.77
C GLN A 107 -6.28 -9.60 -5.51
N LEU A 108 -5.23 -8.83 -5.82
CA LEU A 108 -5.20 -7.39 -5.66
C LEU A 108 -6.23 -6.65 -6.55
N ALA A 109 -6.57 -7.18 -7.73
CA ALA A 109 -7.62 -6.59 -8.57
C ALA A 109 -9.00 -6.59 -7.89
N LYS A 110 -9.25 -7.58 -7.03
CA LYS A 110 -10.53 -7.82 -6.34
C LYS A 110 -10.69 -6.99 -5.06
N VAL A 111 -9.67 -6.23 -4.67
CA VAL A 111 -9.68 -5.38 -3.48
C VAL A 111 -10.42 -4.09 -3.81
N ASP A 112 -11.63 -3.93 -3.27
CA ASP A 112 -12.52 -2.83 -3.61
C ASP A 112 -12.98 -2.03 -2.39
N GLY A 113 -13.47 -0.81 -2.63
CA GLY A 113 -13.98 0.07 -1.58
C GLY A 113 -12.86 0.61 -0.70
N VAL A 114 -13.05 0.52 0.62
CA VAL A 114 -12.14 1.04 1.66
C VAL A 114 -11.15 0.00 2.17
N TYR A 115 -11.12 -1.18 1.55
CA TYR A 115 -10.21 -2.25 1.92
C TYR A 115 -8.85 -2.01 1.29
N ASN A 116 -7.81 -2.37 2.04
CA ASN A 116 -6.43 -2.41 1.58
C ASN A 116 -5.96 -3.86 1.49
N ALA A 117 -4.97 -4.10 0.64
CA ALA A 117 -4.25 -5.35 0.63
C ALA A 117 -2.76 -5.14 0.46
N VAL A 118 -1.97 -6.02 1.05
CA VAL A 118 -0.51 -6.09 0.88
C VAL A 118 -0.19 -7.50 0.37
N GLU A 119 0.37 -7.57 -0.83
CA GLU A 119 0.96 -8.80 -1.38
C GLU A 119 2.46 -8.80 -1.09
N VAL A 120 2.95 -9.88 -0.50
CA VAL A 120 4.38 -10.13 -0.25
C VAL A 120 4.78 -11.37 -1.04
N ASP A 121 5.77 -11.23 -1.92
CA ASP A 121 6.33 -12.33 -2.70
C ASP A 121 7.69 -12.72 -2.11
N THR A 122 7.85 -14.01 -1.81
CA THR A 122 9.03 -14.56 -1.13
C THR A 122 9.51 -15.83 -1.83
N ASP A 123 10.79 -16.13 -1.69
CA ASP A 123 11.44 -17.32 -2.25
C ASP A 123 10.89 -18.64 -1.67
N LEU A 124 10.61 -18.67 -0.36
CA LEU A 124 10.18 -19.89 0.33
C LEU A 124 8.67 -19.99 0.58
N ALA A 125 8.02 -18.90 1.00
CA ALA A 125 6.58 -18.92 1.30
C ALA A 125 5.72 -18.57 0.07
N GLY A 126 6.34 -18.22 -1.07
CA GLY A 126 5.65 -17.75 -2.26
C GLY A 126 4.90 -16.46 -1.99
N LYS A 127 3.72 -16.34 -2.61
CA LYS A 127 2.85 -15.17 -2.51
C LYS A 127 1.91 -15.24 -1.31
N LEU A 128 2.04 -14.25 -0.43
CA LEU A 128 1.17 -14.04 0.73
C LEU A 128 0.37 -12.76 0.53
N VAL A 129 -0.94 -12.79 0.80
CA VAL A 129 -1.81 -11.61 0.72
C VAL A 129 -2.47 -11.35 2.06
N PHE A 130 -2.25 -10.16 2.58
CA PHE A 130 -2.90 -9.64 3.78
C PHE A 130 -4.00 -8.67 3.33
N TYR A 131 -5.24 -8.90 3.75
CA TYR A 131 -6.41 -8.14 3.33
C TYR A 131 -7.21 -7.67 4.54
N GLY A 132 -7.65 -6.42 4.52
CA GLY A 132 -8.49 -5.86 5.59
C GLY A 132 -8.86 -4.40 5.37
N GLU A 133 -9.69 -3.86 6.24
CA GLU A 133 -9.99 -2.43 6.25
C GLU A 133 -8.76 -1.65 6.71
N GLY A 134 -8.27 -0.73 5.86
CA GLY A 134 -6.99 -0.05 6.10
C GLY A 134 -7.09 1.35 6.70
N ALA A 135 -8.30 1.83 6.98
CA ALA A 135 -8.56 3.15 7.54
C ALA A 135 -9.72 3.11 8.55
N GLY A 136 -9.75 4.08 9.46
CA GLY A 136 -10.81 4.23 10.48
C GLY A 136 -10.28 4.21 11.91
N ALA A 137 -10.83 5.09 12.75
CA ALA A 137 -10.36 5.33 14.12
C ALA A 137 -10.30 4.04 14.97
N ILE A 138 -11.34 3.20 14.92
CA ILE A 138 -11.40 1.94 15.69
C ILE A 138 -10.27 0.98 15.26
N ARG A 139 -9.96 0.89 13.96
CA ARG A 139 -8.93 -0.01 13.43
C ARG A 139 -7.54 0.46 13.84
N ALA A 140 -7.27 1.76 13.71
CA ALA A 140 -6.02 2.35 14.18
C ALA A 140 -5.85 2.17 15.70
N SER A 141 -6.91 2.42 16.49
CA SER A 141 -6.90 2.18 17.93
C SER A 141 -6.61 0.72 18.28
N SER A 142 -7.17 -0.24 17.54
CA SER A 142 -6.90 -1.66 17.76
C SER A 142 -5.41 -2.01 17.57
N ALA A 143 -4.76 -1.46 16.53
CA ALA A 143 -3.34 -1.70 16.29
C ALA A 143 -2.48 -1.09 17.41
N VAL A 144 -2.77 0.16 17.80
CA VAL A 144 -2.07 0.83 18.90
C VAL A 144 -2.22 0.07 20.22
N VAL A 145 -3.42 -0.40 20.55
CA VAL A 145 -3.66 -1.17 21.79
C VAL A 145 -2.90 -2.50 21.76
N ALA A 146 -2.87 -3.19 20.62
CA ALA A 146 -2.09 -4.43 20.48
C ALA A 146 -0.59 -4.19 20.74
N ASP A 147 -0.02 -3.12 20.18
CA ASP A 147 1.37 -2.75 20.40
C ASP A 147 1.65 -2.40 21.86
N VAL A 148 0.76 -1.63 22.50
CA VAL A 148 0.88 -1.29 23.94
C VAL A 148 0.87 -2.55 24.81
N LEU A 149 -0.02 -3.51 24.53
CA LEU A 149 -0.09 -4.77 25.26
C LEU A 149 1.16 -5.63 25.03
N ALA A 150 1.68 -5.69 23.80
CA ALA A 150 2.91 -6.39 23.49
C ALA A 150 4.11 -5.78 24.24
N ILE A 151 4.23 -4.45 24.25
CA ILE A 151 5.28 -3.73 25.00
C ILE A 151 5.15 -3.98 26.50
N ALA A 152 3.94 -3.86 27.06
CA ALA A 152 3.69 -4.10 28.48
C ALA A 152 4.01 -5.54 28.89
N GLY A 153 3.63 -6.52 28.06
CA GLY A 153 3.97 -7.93 28.25
C GLY A 153 5.48 -8.16 28.23
N ASN A 154 6.20 -7.56 27.29
CA ASN A 154 7.67 -7.65 27.21
C ASN A 154 8.33 -7.09 28.48
N ILE A 155 7.87 -5.93 28.98
CA ILE A 155 8.35 -5.34 30.23
C ILE A 155 8.07 -6.26 31.41
N TYR A 156 6.85 -6.79 31.53
CA TYR A 156 6.45 -7.67 32.63
C TYR A 156 7.26 -8.97 32.68
N HIS A 157 7.55 -9.55 31.51
CA HIS A 157 8.34 -10.78 31.41
C HIS A 157 9.86 -10.54 31.40
N GLY A 158 10.33 -9.29 31.49
CA GLY A 158 11.76 -8.97 31.44
C GLY A 158 12.42 -9.33 30.11
N VAL A 159 11.66 -9.31 29.01
CA VAL A 159 12.17 -9.60 27.67
C VAL A 159 13.05 -8.43 27.20
N ASN A 160 14.37 -8.63 27.28
CA ASN A 160 15.36 -7.64 26.84
C ASN A 160 15.86 -7.89 25.40
N ASN A 161 15.50 -9.03 24.79
CA ASN A 161 15.89 -9.41 23.42
C ASN A 161 14.73 -9.17 22.45
N VAL A 162 14.24 -7.94 22.38
CA VAL A 162 13.39 -7.54 21.24
C VAL A 162 14.28 -7.56 20.00
N PRO A 163 13.87 -8.19 18.88
CA PRO A 163 14.65 -8.16 17.65
C PRO A 163 14.99 -6.71 17.32
N GLU A 164 16.28 -6.40 17.29
CA GLU A 164 16.74 -5.06 16.96
C GLU A 164 16.45 -4.83 15.48
N LEU A 165 15.53 -3.91 15.18
CA LEU A 165 15.28 -3.49 13.81
C LEU A 165 16.48 -2.66 13.35
N ARG A 166 17.47 -3.34 12.77
CA ARG A 166 18.67 -2.70 12.23
C ARG A 166 18.35 -2.07 10.89
N LEU A 167 17.83 -0.85 10.94
CA LEU A 167 17.68 0.00 9.77
C LEU A 167 19.05 0.42 9.25
N ASN A 168 19.16 0.59 7.93
CA ASN A 168 20.39 1.01 7.24
C ASN A 168 21.47 -0.08 7.14
N GLN A 169 21.11 -1.37 7.13
CA GLN A 169 22.07 -2.37 6.70
C GLN A 169 22.33 -2.24 5.19
N PRO A 170 23.55 -2.57 4.71
CA PRO A 170 23.75 -2.85 3.30
C PRO A 170 22.70 -3.87 2.86
N LEU A 171 22.13 -3.71 1.67
CA LEU A 171 21.17 -4.68 1.15
C LEU A 171 21.82 -6.08 1.22
N PRO A 172 21.25 -7.02 2.00
CA PRO A 172 21.93 -8.27 2.32
C PRO A 172 22.13 -9.05 1.03
N TYR A 173 23.36 -9.49 0.72
CA TYR A 173 23.73 -10.10 -0.57
C TYR A 173 22.65 -11.10 -1.03
N PRO A 174 22.09 -10.96 -2.24
CA PRO A 174 21.16 -11.95 -2.77
C PRO A 174 21.95 -13.24 -2.90
N GLY A 175 21.69 -14.21 -2.02
CA GLY A 175 22.37 -15.50 -2.09
C GLY A 175 22.18 -16.15 -3.47
N PRO A 176 23.05 -17.12 -3.83
CA PRO A 176 22.88 -17.89 -5.05
C PRO A 176 21.55 -18.66 -5.08
#